data_AF-A0A3C1K9Y9-F1
#
_entry.id   AF-A0A3C1K9Y9-F1
#
_cell.length_a   1.000
_cell.length_b   1.000
_cell.length_c   1.000
_cell.angle_alpha   90.00
_cell.angle_beta   90.00
_cell.angle_gamma   90.00
#
_symmetry.space_group_name_H-M   'P 1'
#
loop_
_entity.id
_entity.type
_entity.pdbx_description
1 polymer ?
#
loop_
_entity_poly.entity_id
_entity_poly.type
_entity_poly.pdbx_seq_one_letter_code
_entity_poly.pdbx_strand_id
1 'polypeptide(L)'
;AQADAKAKQRIQHAYDRMLEVAAAGRSADLERYDAQFHSAILSATGNARLASIVDDLRDLLINRRHTTTDRLHSPIDIAHDHDEILRGIMTGDSALAEAAMQEHLSRIRGDVLHILATS
;
A
#
# COMPACT_ATOMS: atom_id res chain seq x y z
N ALA A 1 4.48 20.03 -12.44
CA ALA A 1 5.47 20.93 -11.78
C ALA A 1 6.57 20.11 -11.11
N GLN A 2 7.73 20.67 -10.76
CA GLN A 2 8.85 19.92 -10.15
C GLN A 2 8.47 19.17 -8.86
N ALA A 3 7.50 19.69 -8.10
CA ALA A 3 6.96 19.04 -6.90
C ALA A 3 6.23 17.71 -7.21
N ASP A 4 5.49 17.65 -8.32
CA ASP A 4 4.80 16.46 -8.79
C ASP A 4 5.78 15.38 -9.26
N ALA A 5 6.82 15.76 -10.00
CA ALA A 5 7.88 14.83 -10.41
C ALA A 5 8.62 14.20 -9.21
N LYS A 6 8.94 15.00 -8.18
CA LYS A 6 9.55 14.48 -6.94
C LYS A 6 8.60 13.57 -6.17
N ALA A 7 7.30 13.84 -6.17
CA ALA A 7 6.31 12.97 -5.54
C ALA A 7 6.24 11.62 -6.25
N LYS A 8 6.10 11.61 -7.58
CA LYS A 8 6.11 10.40 -8.40
C LYS A 8 7.36 9.56 -8.18
N GLN A 9 8.54 10.19 -8.11
CA GLN A 9 9.79 9.49 -7.84
C GLN A 9 9.82 8.81 -6.46
N ARG A 10 9.30 9.45 -5.41
CA ARG A 10 9.23 8.84 -4.07
C ARG A 10 8.27 7.65 -4.04
N ILE A 11 7.12 7.78 -4.70
CA ILE A 11 6.11 6.72 -4.80
C ILE A 11 6.69 5.51 -5.54
N GLN A 12 7.31 5.74 -6.70
CA GLN A 12 7.97 4.68 -7.47
C GLN A 12 9.07 4.00 -6.66
N HIS A 13 9.94 4.77 -6.00
CA HIS A 13 11.03 4.21 -5.20
C HIS A 13 10.51 3.32 -4.07
N ALA A 14 9.47 3.73 -3.36
CA ALA A 14 8.87 2.90 -2.31
C ALA A 14 8.31 1.59 -2.88
N TYR A 15 7.65 1.65 -4.04
CA TYR A 15 7.13 0.47 -4.73
C TYR A 15 8.25 -0.49 -5.18
N ASP A 16 9.32 0.02 -5.78
CA ASP A 16 10.46 -0.80 -6.22
C ASP A 16 11.11 -1.54 -5.05
N ARG A 17 11.26 -0.85 -3.91
CA ARG A 17 11.81 -1.46 -2.69
C ARG A 17 10.86 -2.51 -2.10
N MET A 18 9.55 -2.27 -2.18
CA MET A 18 8.52 -3.22 -1.77
C MET A 18 8.59 -4.51 -2.60
N LEU A 19 8.71 -4.41 -3.93
CA LEU A 19 8.89 -5.56 -4.82
C LEU A 19 10.19 -6.32 -4.52
N GLU A 20 11.29 -5.61 -4.31
CA GLU A 20 12.59 -6.23 -4.02
C GLU A 20 12.56 -7.05 -2.73
N VAL A 21 11.95 -6.51 -1.67
CA VAL A 21 11.87 -7.23 -0.39
C VAL A 21 10.84 -8.36 -0.42
N ALA A 22 9.75 -8.20 -1.18
CA ALA A 22 8.78 -9.25 -1.45
C ALA A 22 9.42 -10.44 -2.16
N ALA A 23 10.15 -10.18 -3.25
CA ALA A 23 10.85 -11.21 -4.01
C ALA A 23 11.93 -11.93 -3.18
N ALA A 24 12.51 -11.25 -2.20
CA ALA A 24 13.47 -11.81 -1.26
C ALA A 24 12.83 -12.51 -0.04
N GLY A 25 11.49 -12.56 0.07
CA GLY A 25 10.79 -13.17 1.20
C GLY A 25 10.99 -12.47 2.54
N ARG A 26 11.36 -11.18 2.53
CA ARG A 26 11.61 -10.39 3.75
C ARG A 26 10.33 -9.72 4.22
N SER A 27 9.40 -10.49 4.79
CA SER A 27 8.06 -10.00 5.19
C SER A 27 8.10 -8.78 6.13
N ALA A 28 9.04 -8.72 7.08
CA ALA A 28 9.17 -7.57 7.99
C ALA A 28 9.57 -6.27 7.25
N ASP A 29 10.35 -6.39 6.17
CA ASP A 29 10.70 -5.21 5.35
C ASP A 29 9.55 -4.82 4.42
N LEU A 30 8.71 -5.78 4.00
CA LEU A 30 7.59 -5.56 3.10
C LEU A 30 6.62 -4.52 3.67
N GLU A 31 6.20 -4.71 4.92
CA GLU A 31 5.29 -3.80 5.62
C GLU A 31 5.86 -2.39 5.74
N ARG A 32 7.17 -2.30 6.00
CA ARG A 32 7.85 -1.02 6.07
C ARG A 32 7.81 -0.25 4.75
N TYR A 33 7.94 -0.95 3.62
CA TYR A 33 7.92 -0.32 2.30
C TYR A 33 6.49 -0.08 1.78
N ASP A 34 5.52 -0.93 2.15
CA ASP A 34 4.08 -0.69 1.99
C ASP A 34 3.64 0.60 2.70
N ALA A 35 4.05 0.79 3.96
CA ALA A 35 3.77 2.01 4.71
C ALA A 35 4.38 3.25 4.04
N GLN A 36 5.63 3.14 3.54
CA GLN A 36 6.29 4.24 2.83
C GLN A 36 5.61 4.58 1.52
N PHE A 37 5.09 3.59 0.79
CA PHE A 37 4.35 3.81 -0.45
C PHE A 37 3.10 4.66 -0.20
N HIS A 38 2.27 4.27 0.76
CA HIS A 38 1.07 5.01 1.15
C HIS A 38 1.40 6.42 1.66
N SER A 39 2.42 6.55 2.52
CA SER A 39 2.86 7.84 3.04
C SER A 39 3.32 8.79 1.92
N ALA A 40 4.00 8.27 0.91
CA ALA A 40 4.44 9.05 -0.25
C ALA A 40 3.26 9.57 -1.09
N ILE A 41 2.22 8.75 -1.28
CA ILE A 41 0.97 9.15 -1.95
C ILE A 41 0.25 10.23 -1.14
N LEU A 42 0.04 10.01 0.16
CA LEU A 42 -0.68 10.94 1.03
C LEU A 42 0.03 12.29 1.12
N SER A 43 1.36 12.27 1.22
CA SER A 43 2.19 13.48 1.21
C SER A 43 2.05 14.27 -0.10
N ALA A 44 1.78 13.60 -1.23
CA ALA A 44 1.55 14.25 -2.52
C ALA A 44 0.21 15.01 -2.57
N THR A 45 -0.77 14.62 -1.76
CA THR A 45 -2.07 15.31 -1.67
C THR A 45 -1.99 16.68 -0.99
N GLY A 46 -0.90 16.94 -0.23
CA GLY A 46 -0.76 18.14 0.60
C GLY A 46 -1.69 18.19 1.82
N ASN A 47 -2.47 17.14 2.08
CA ASN A 47 -3.41 17.08 3.20
C ASN A 47 -2.83 16.27 4.37
N ALA A 48 -2.13 16.96 5.28
CA ALA A 48 -1.48 16.34 6.43
C ALA A 48 -2.46 15.64 7.39
N ARG A 49 -3.71 16.13 7.49
CA ARG A 49 -4.74 15.47 8.32
C ARG A 49 -5.18 14.15 7.72
N LEU A 50 -5.37 14.10 6.40
CA LEU A 50 -5.68 12.85 5.69
C LEU A 50 -4.54 11.83 5.86
N ALA A 51 -3.28 12.28 5.77
CA ALA A 51 -2.12 11.44 5.97
C ALA A 51 -2.14 10.73 7.33
N SER A 52 -2.34 11.50 8.41
CA SER A 52 -2.41 10.97 9.78
C SER A 52 -3.54 9.94 9.96
N ILE A 53 -4.73 10.21 9.42
CA ILE A 53 -5.88 9.31 9.56
C ILE A 53 -5.60 7.96 8.88
N VAL A 54 -4.98 7.98 7.69
CA VAL A 54 -4.68 6.76 6.95
C VAL A 54 -3.53 5.98 7.58
N ASP A 55 -2.52 6.67 8.12
CA ASP A 55 -1.45 6.02 8.89
C ASP A 55 -2.02 5.31 10.13
N ASP A 56 -2.87 5.98 10.93
CA ASP A 56 -3.51 5.39 12.12
C ASP A 56 -4.38 4.17 11.76
N LEU A 57 -5.17 4.26 10.68
CA LEU A 57 -5.98 3.14 10.21
C LEU A 57 -5.10 1.96 9.76
N ARG A 58 -4.00 2.23 9.06
CA ARG A 58 -3.08 1.21 8.58
C ARG A 58 -2.43 0.48 9.76
N ASP A 59 -1.97 1.19 10.78
CA ASP A 59 -1.37 0.58 11.97
C ASP A 59 -2.36 -0.36 12.69
N LEU A 60 -3.65 0.00 12.75
CA LEU A 60 -4.69 -0.86 13.32
C LEU A 60 -4.95 -2.13 12.49
N LEU A 61 -4.90 -2.03 11.15
CA LEU A 61 -5.12 -3.14 10.24
C LEU A 61 -3.91 -4.07 10.15
N ILE A 62 -2.69 -3.52 10.06
CA ILE A 62 -1.43 -4.27 9.95
C ILE A 62 -1.09 -5.03 11.23
N ASN A 63 -1.30 -4.45 12.42
CA ASN A 63 -1.07 -5.15 13.68
C ASN A 63 -1.90 -6.45 13.82
N ARG A 64 -3.02 -6.58 13.08
CA ARG A 64 -3.81 -7.82 12.99
C ARG A 64 -3.38 -8.74 11.85
N ARG A 65 -2.64 -8.25 10.85
CA ARG A 65 -2.16 -9.03 9.68
C ARG A 65 -0.99 -9.95 10.02
N HIS A 66 -0.10 -9.56 10.95
CA HIS A 66 1.10 -10.31 11.36
C HIS A 66 0.85 -11.76 11.80
N THR A 67 -0.35 -12.11 12.24
CA THR A 67 -0.67 -13.48 12.70
C THR A 67 -1.24 -14.38 11.60
N THR A 68 -1.73 -13.82 10.50
CA THR A 68 -2.62 -14.58 9.59
C THR A 68 -2.45 -14.29 8.09
N THR A 69 -1.94 -13.12 7.67
CA THR A 69 -1.79 -12.81 6.22
C THR A 69 -0.71 -13.64 5.54
N ASP A 70 0.37 -13.99 6.27
CA ASP A 70 1.40 -14.94 5.81
C ASP A 70 0.81 -16.31 5.39
N ARG A 71 -0.44 -16.63 5.77
CA ARG A 71 -1.13 -17.87 5.40
C ARG A 71 -2.00 -17.74 4.16
N LEU A 72 -2.39 -16.52 3.76
CA LEU A 72 -3.38 -16.27 2.71
C LEU A 72 -2.75 -15.80 1.40
N HIS A 73 -1.67 -15.00 1.48
CA HIS A 73 -1.06 -14.39 0.31
C HIS A 73 0.46 -14.49 0.36
N SER A 74 1.10 -14.69 -0.79
CA SER A 74 2.57 -14.59 -0.90
C SER A 74 2.99 -13.12 -0.75
N PRO A 75 4.18 -12.83 -0.18
CA PRO A 75 4.75 -11.48 -0.17
C PRO A 75 4.71 -10.77 -1.52
N ILE A 76 4.90 -11.52 -2.62
CA ILE A 76 4.89 -10.96 -3.98
C ILE A 76 3.48 -10.56 -4.45
N ASP A 77 2.45 -11.31 -4.06
CA ASP A 77 1.07 -10.99 -4.42
C ASP A 77 0.63 -9.69 -3.74
N ILE A 78 1.00 -9.52 -2.46
CA ILE A 78 0.77 -8.29 -1.68
C ILE A 78 1.44 -7.08 -2.36
N ALA A 79 2.67 -7.24 -2.84
CA ALA A 79 3.35 -6.16 -3.54
C ALA A 79 2.68 -5.83 -4.88
N HIS A 80 2.21 -6.84 -5.62
CA HIS A 80 1.54 -6.67 -6.91
C HIS A 80 0.17 -5.97 -6.81
N ASP A 81 -0.53 -6.04 -5.67
CA ASP A 81 -1.77 -5.28 -5.46
C ASP A 81 -1.62 -3.77 -5.68
N HIS A 82 -0.40 -3.25 -5.60
CA HIS A 82 -0.12 -1.82 -5.74
C HIS A 82 0.21 -1.37 -7.18
N ASP A 83 0.34 -2.31 -8.13
CA ASP A 83 0.79 -2.00 -9.50
C ASP A 83 -0.19 -1.05 -10.24
N GLU A 84 -1.50 -1.31 -10.16
CA GLU A 84 -2.49 -0.47 -10.82
C GLU A 84 -2.59 0.93 -10.21
N ILE A 85 -2.37 1.03 -8.89
CA ILE A 85 -2.32 2.31 -8.16
C ILE A 85 -1.13 3.13 -8.69
N LEU A 86 0.06 2.51 -8.73
CA LEU A 86 1.26 3.14 -9.24
C LEU A 86 1.07 3.57 -10.70
N ARG A 87 0.50 2.70 -11.55
CA ARG A 87 0.22 3.00 -12.96
C ARG A 87 -0.63 4.25 -13.10
N GLY A 88 -1.75 4.36 -12.38
CA GLY A 88 -2.62 5.53 -12.41
C GLY A 88 -1.90 6.82 -11.99
N ILE A 89 -1.08 6.74 -10.94
CA ILE A 89 -0.29 7.89 -10.48
C ILE A 89 0.76 8.30 -11.52
N MET A 90 1.48 7.34 -12.10
CA MET A 90 2.54 7.62 -13.08
C MET A 90 1.96 8.27 -14.34
N THR A 91 0.86 7.73 -14.87
CA THR A 91 0.18 8.27 -16.06
C THR A 91 -0.58 9.57 -15.79
N GLY A 92 -0.83 9.90 -14.52
CA GLY A 92 -1.66 11.04 -14.13
C GLY A 92 -3.16 10.78 -14.26
N ASP A 93 -3.57 9.52 -14.39
CA ASP A 93 -4.95 9.08 -14.40
C ASP A 93 -5.46 8.92 -12.95
N SER A 94 -6.05 10.00 -12.43
CA SER A 94 -6.59 10.00 -11.06
C SER A 94 -7.74 9.02 -10.87
N ALA A 95 -8.55 8.78 -11.91
CA ALA A 95 -9.69 7.87 -11.82
C ALA A 95 -9.21 6.41 -11.70
N LEU A 96 -8.19 6.04 -12.48
CA LEU A 96 -7.54 4.73 -12.36
C LEU A 96 -6.91 4.55 -10.97
N ALA A 97 -6.16 5.53 -10.48
CA ALA A 97 -5.51 5.45 -9.17
C ALA A 97 -6.54 5.30 -8.03
N GLU A 98 -7.65 6.04 -8.11
CA GLU A 98 -8.74 5.95 -7.13
C GLU A 98 -9.42 4.57 -7.17
N ALA A 99 -9.82 4.10 -8.35
CA ALA A 99 -10.48 2.81 -8.51
C ALA A 99 -9.58 1.66 -7.99
N ALA A 100 -8.29 1.69 -8.33
CA ALA A 100 -7.33 0.70 -7.87
C ALA A 100 -7.15 0.73 -6.34
N MET A 101 -7.09 1.91 -5.73
CA MET A 101 -6.99 2.04 -4.26
C MET A 101 -8.25 1.53 -3.55
N GLN A 102 -9.45 1.79 -4.10
CA GLN A 102 -10.71 1.27 -3.55
C GLN A 102 -10.75 -0.25 -3.58
N GLU A 103 -10.33 -0.86 -4.69
CA GLU A 103 -10.26 -2.31 -4.83
C GLU A 103 -9.26 -2.91 -3.84
N HIS A 104 -8.06 -2.33 -3.72
CA HIS A 104 -7.05 -2.74 -2.73
C HIS A 104 -7.60 -2.72 -1.29
N LEU A 105 -8.26 -1.62 -0.88
CA LEU A 105 -8.87 -1.53 0.45
C LEU A 105 -10.02 -2.53 0.66
N SER A 106 -10.79 -2.83 -0.40
CA SER A 106 -11.86 -3.83 -0.34
C SER A 106 -11.30 -5.23 -0.11
N ARG A 107 -10.17 -5.58 -0.73
CA ARG A 107 -9.45 -6.85 -0.49
C ARG A 107 -8.95 -6.95 0.95
N ILE A 108 -8.26 -5.91 1.45
CA ILE A 108 -7.80 -5.86 2.84
C ILE A 108 -8.97 -6.04 3.81
N ARG A 109 -10.11 -5.38 3.56
CA ARG A 109 -11.32 -5.56 4.36
C ARG A 109 -11.81 -7.02 4.32
N GLY A 110 -11.81 -7.65 3.15
CA GLY A 110 -12.17 -9.05 2.98
C GLY A 110 -11.29 -9.98 3.82
N ASP A 111 -9.97 -9.77 3.78
CA ASP A 111 -9.00 -10.53 4.56
C ASP A 111 -9.24 -10.37 6.07
N VAL A 112 -9.43 -9.13 6.53
CA VAL A 112 -9.71 -8.85 7.95
C VAL A 112 -11.01 -9.52 8.40
N LEU A 113 -12.07 -9.47 7.59
CA LEU A 113 -13.34 -10.16 7.89
C LEU A 113 -13.16 -11.67 7.94
N HIS A 114 -12.38 -12.24 7.02
CA HIS A 114 -12.07 -13.68 7.02
C HIS A 114 -11.32 -14.08 8.29
N ILE A 115 -10.35 -13.28 8.74
CA ILE A 115 -9.60 -13.50 9.99
C ILE A 115 -10.56 -13.48 11.19
N LEU A 116 -11.46 -12.50 11.27
CA LEU A 116 -12.42 -12.39 12.36
C LEU A 116 -13.43 -13.55 12.38
N ALA A 117 -13.77 -14.12 11.23
CA ALA A 117 -14.68 -15.25 11.12
C ALA A 117 -14.01 -16.61 11.42
N THR A 118 -12.68 -16.68 11.38
CA THR A 118 -11.88 -17.90 11.59
C THR A 118 -11.13 -17.93 12.93
N SER A 119 -11.25 -16.87 13.75
CA SER A 119 -10.71 -16.75 15.12
C SER A 119 -11.76 -17.14 16.17
#